data_AF-A0A9P5PE45-F1
#
_entry.id   AF-A0A9P5PE45-F1
#
_cell.length_a   1.000
_cell.length_b   1.000
_cell.length_c   1.000
_cell.angle_alpha   90.00
_cell.angle_beta   90.00
_cell.angle_gamma   90.00
#
_symmetry.space_group_name_H-M   'P 1'
#
loop_
_entity.id
_entity.type
_entity.pdbx_description
1 polymer ?
#
loop_
_entity_poly.entity_id
_entity_poly.type
_entity_poly.pdbx_seq_one_letter_code
_entity_poly.pdbx_strand_id
1 'polypeptide(L)'
;MAVGNDEPSCIEPSASAVPLPLDAVFIIANSLVVSDKAVTAKQNYNLRVVETLAAARILARSLGIKVAKDEKVTLREVVGQLAGEVEERMECKAERLKPRNATEDGQLGVTMEEMIEMSGLSTEEFNKVYLSWVEVKATHFQLYECAKHVLSEASQVLQFRQTCLSAASQASNPFTESLSPIDVAKTLGHCDQLYQCSCDELNELTKISRDAGALGSRLTGAGWGGCTVSLVPESDVDGFIKKVSERYGPFKDLKGEALNEVIFDKKLSSGLVCINSSDSEGKIQDGRYAYNLFGSKKERLPQ
;
A
#
# COMPACT_ATOMS: atom_id res chain seq x y z
N MET A 1 -35.60 26.23 14.43
CA MET A 1 -34.56 25.76 13.48
C MET A 1 -33.37 25.34 14.31
N ALA A 2 -33.32 24.06 14.68
CA ALA A 2 -32.19 23.50 15.40
C ALA A 2 -31.10 23.21 14.39
N VAL A 3 -29.97 23.89 14.51
CA VAL A 3 -28.75 23.59 13.77
C VAL A 3 -28.22 22.32 14.42
N GLY A 4 -28.34 21.19 13.71
CA GLY A 4 -27.75 19.93 14.15
C GLY A 4 -26.24 20.11 14.22
N ASN A 5 -25.69 20.02 15.42
CA ASN A 5 -24.29 19.74 15.62
C ASN A 5 -24.09 18.27 15.25
N ASP A 6 -23.85 17.99 13.96
CA ASP A 6 -23.25 16.71 13.59
C ASP A 6 -21.81 16.76 14.10
N GLU A 7 -21.57 16.07 15.21
CA GLU A 7 -20.22 15.69 15.62
C GLU A 7 -19.49 15.06 14.42
N PRO A 8 -18.16 15.24 14.29
CA PRO A 8 -17.42 14.58 13.23
C PRO A 8 -17.62 13.06 13.36
N SER A 9 -18.46 12.50 12.48
CA SER A 9 -18.81 11.09 12.53
C SER A 9 -17.54 10.29 12.32
N CYS A 10 -17.07 9.61 13.37
CA CYS A 10 -16.05 8.59 13.25
C CYS A 10 -16.60 7.53 12.29
N ILE A 11 -16.11 7.50 11.05
CA ILE A 11 -16.52 6.49 10.06
C ILE A 11 -15.99 5.16 10.57
N GLU A 12 -16.89 4.27 10.99
CA GLU A 12 -16.50 2.93 11.43
C GLU A 12 -15.81 2.18 10.28
N PRO A 13 -14.74 1.41 10.58
CA PRO A 13 -14.11 0.57 9.57
C PRO A 13 -15.13 -0.45 9.05
N SER A 14 -15.33 -0.46 7.74
CA SER A 14 -16.21 -1.41 7.05
C SER A 14 -15.42 -2.24 6.04
N ALA A 15 -15.87 -3.47 5.83
CA ALA A 15 -15.35 -4.36 4.82
C ALA A 15 -16.48 -4.72 3.85
N SER A 16 -16.21 -4.62 2.55
CA SER A 16 -17.13 -5.08 1.50
C SER A 16 -16.37 -6.00 0.54
N ALA A 17 -17.01 -7.11 0.17
CA ALA A 17 -16.41 -8.03 -0.79
C ALA A 17 -16.36 -7.37 -2.18
N VAL A 18 -15.21 -7.48 -2.84
CA VAL A 18 -15.02 -7.04 -4.22
C VAL A 18 -14.71 -8.28 -5.06
N PRO A 19 -15.52 -8.62 -6.07
CA PRO A 19 -15.26 -9.76 -6.92
C PRO A 19 -14.00 -9.51 -7.73
N LEU A 20 -13.09 -10.48 -7.70
CA LEU A 20 -11.91 -10.45 -8.56
C LEU A 20 -12.23 -11.00 -9.96
N PRO A 21 -11.35 -10.74 -10.93
CA PRO A 21 -11.42 -11.32 -12.28
C PRO A 21 -11.52 -12.84 -12.24
N LEU A 22 -12.37 -13.42 -13.08
CA LEU A 22 -12.47 -14.88 -13.15
C LEU A 22 -11.37 -15.53 -13.99
N ASP A 23 -10.70 -14.76 -14.85
CA ASP A 23 -9.69 -15.23 -15.82
C ASP A 23 -8.27 -14.71 -15.53
N ALA A 24 -8.05 -14.10 -14.36
CA ALA A 24 -6.75 -13.60 -13.94
C ALA A 24 -6.48 -13.92 -12.47
N VAL A 25 -5.22 -14.17 -12.16
CA VAL A 25 -4.75 -14.52 -10.83
C VAL A 25 -3.69 -13.53 -10.36
N PHE A 26 -3.61 -13.36 -9.04
CA PHE A 26 -2.50 -12.62 -8.44
C PHE A 26 -1.33 -13.57 -8.19
N ILE A 27 -0.19 -13.24 -8.77
CA ILE A 27 1.09 -13.88 -8.48
C ILE A 27 1.85 -13.02 -7.49
N ILE A 28 2.34 -13.63 -6.42
CA ILE A 28 3.24 -13.00 -5.46
C ILE A 28 4.66 -13.42 -5.81
N ALA A 29 5.58 -12.46 -5.88
CA ALA A 29 7.00 -12.73 -6.07
C ALA A 29 7.83 -11.98 -5.02
N ASN A 30 8.71 -12.67 -4.30
CA ASN A 30 9.55 -12.11 -3.26
C ASN A 30 10.88 -11.63 -3.86
N SER A 31 11.24 -10.36 -3.65
CA SER A 31 12.53 -9.80 -4.09
C SER A 31 13.75 -10.41 -3.40
N LEU A 32 13.55 -11.17 -2.32
CA LEU A 32 14.59 -11.69 -1.43
C LEU A 32 15.38 -10.62 -0.68
N VAL A 33 14.97 -9.35 -0.79
CA VAL A 33 15.47 -8.25 0.04
C VAL A 33 14.70 -8.22 1.35
N VAL A 34 15.43 -8.38 2.46
CA VAL A 34 14.87 -8.27 3.79
C VAL A 34 14.78 -6.79 4.18
N SER A 35 13.55 -6.33 4.40
CA SER A 35 13.27 -5.01 4.97
C SER A 35 13.16 -5.12 6.50
N ASP A 36 14.20 -4.72 7.23
CA ASP A 36 14.15 -4.64 8.70
C ASP A 36 13.40 -3.38 9.13
N LYS A 37 12.07 -3.51 9.14
CA LYS A 37 11.13 -2.42 9.40
C LYS A 37 11.33 -1.76 10.76
N ALA A 38 11.82 -2.49 11.76
CA ALA A 38 12.03 -1.94 13.09
C ALA A 38 13.31 -1.11 13.14
N VAL A 39 14.38 -1.59 12.52
CA VAL A 39 15.69 -0.90 12.53
C VAL A 39 15.68 0.35 11.66
N THR A 40 15.08 0.29 10.46
CA THR A 40 15.05 1.44 9.53
C THR A 40 13.83 2.34 9.70
N ALA A 41 12.98 2.07 10.69
CA ALA A 41 11.68 2.73 10.88
C ALA A 41 11.80 4.26 10.80
N LYS A 42 12.80 4.83 11.48
CA LYS A 42 13.01 6.28 11.59
C LYS A 42 13.37 7.00 10.29
N GLN A 43 13.90 6.27 9.30
CA GLN A 43 14.22 6.81 7.97
C GLN A 43 13.18 6.40 6.92
N ASN A 44 12.36 5.39 7.23
CA ASN A 44 11.43 4.78 6.29
C ASN A 44 9.99 4.92 6.82
N TYR A 45 9.46 3.86 7.44
CA TYR A 45 8.04 3.77 7.78
C TYR A 45 7.54 4.92 8.67
N ASN A 46 8.23 5.20 9.78
CA ASN A 46 7.85 6.27 10.70
C ASN A 46 7.97 7.65 10.07
N LEU A 47 9.01 7.85 9.25
CA LEU A 47 9.20 9.10 8.52
C LEU A 47 7.99 9.41 7.63
N ARG A 48 7.55 8.42 6.85
CA ARG A 48 6.38 8.55 5.96
C ARG A 48 5.08 8.81 6.73
N VAL A 49 4.93 8.21 7.92
CA VAL A 49 3.78 8.50 8.80
C VAL A 49 3.81 9.96 9.29
N VAL A 50 4.96 10.45 9.74
CA VAL A 50 5.08 11.85 10.20
C VAL A 50 4.85 12.83 9.04
N GLU A 51 5.42 12.57 7.87
CA GLU A 51 5.24 13.43 6.70
C GLU A 51 3.79 13.49 6.24
N THR A 52 3.09 12.36 6.19
CA THR A 52 1.66 12.35 5.79
C THR A 52 0.76 13.05 6.80
N LEU A 53 1.02 12.91 8.10
CA LEU A 53 0.28 13.61 9.16
C LEU A 53 0.57 15.12 9.17
N ALA A 54 1.83 15.52 9.02
CA ALA A 54 2.21 16.93 8.92
C ALA A 54 1.63 17.56 7.64
N ALA A 55 1.71 16.86 6.51
CA ALA A 55 1.13 17.27 5.25
C ALA A 55 -0.39 17.46 5.37
N ALA A 56 -1.11 16.56 6.05
CA ALA A 56 -2.54 16.71 6.29
C ALA A 56 -2.87 18.01 7.03
N ARG A 57 -2.18 18.28 8.15
CA ARG A 57 -2.39 19.52 8.92
C ARG A 57 -2.09 20.77 8.09
N ILE A 58 -0.96 20.78 7.38
CA ILE A 58 -0.54 21.92 6.56
C ILE A 58 -1.55 22.15 5.43
N LEU A 59 -1.99 21.08 4.76
CA LEU A 59 -2.99 21.14 3.72
C LEU A 59 -4.32 21.68 4.26
N ALA A 60 -4.79 21.17 5.39
CA ALA A 60 -6.00 21.66 6.06
C ALA A 60 -5.93 23.17 6.31
N ARG A 61 -4.83 23.64 6.91
CA ARG A 61 -4.58 25.07 7.16
C ARG A 61 -4.58 25.88 5.87
N SER A 62 -3.92 25.38 4.82
CA SER A 62 -3.86 26.06 3.50
C SER A 62 -5.22 26.18 2.81
N LEU A 63 -6.18 25.34 3.21
CA LEU A 63 -7.56 25.30 2.72
C LEU A 63 -8.53 26.03 3.65
N GLY A 64 -8.05 26.62 4.74
CA GLY A 64 -8.90 27.31 5.73
C GLY A 64 -9.66 26.38 6.66
N ILE A 65 -9.33 25.09 6.70
CA ILE A 65 -9.90 24.11 7.63
C ILE A 65 -9.26 24.31 9.00
N LYS A 66 -10.09 24.40 10.04
CA LYS A 66 -9.64 24.55 11.43
C LYS A 66 -9.26 23.17 11.98
N VAL A 67 -8.04 23.06 12.49
CA VAL A 67 -7.51 21.86 13.15
C VAL A 67 -7.06 22.26 14.55
N ALA A 68 -7.50 21.53 15.59
CA ALA A 68 -7.09 21.81 16.96
C ALA A 68 -5.57 21.61 17.12
N LYS A 69 -4.98 22.21 18.17
CA LYS A 69 -3.52 22.22 18.33
C LYS A 69 -2.92 20.83 18.59
N ASP A 70 -3.65 19.99 19.30
CA ASP A 70 -3.28 18.63 19.70
C ASP A 70 -3.85 17.54 18.77
N GLU A 71 -4.62 17.94 17.76
CA GLU A 71 -5.27 17.05 16.81
C GLU A 71 -4.32 16.58 15.71
N LYS A 72 -4.35 15.27 15.44
CA LYS A 72 -3.64 14.60 14.34
C LYS A 72 -4.59 14.30 13.18
N VAL A 73 -5.00 15.35 12.47
CA VAL A 73 -5.83 15.20 11.27
C VAL A 73 -5.11 14.38 10.20
N THR A 74 -5.85 13.54 9.49
CA THR A 74 -5.39 12.70 8.38
C THR A 74 -5.78 13.30 7.03
N LEU A 75 -5.08 12.92 5.95
CA LEU A 75 -5.42 13.39 4.60
C LEU A 75 -6.88 13.06 4.22
N ARG A 76 -7.39 11.91 4.67
CA ARG A 76 -8.79 11.51 4.44
C ARG A 76 -9.78 12.46 5.11
N GLU A 77 -9.53 12.85 6.36
CA GLU A 77 -10.41 13.78 7.09
C GLU A 77 -10.39 15.17 6.44
N VAL A 78 -9.22 15.63 5.98
CA VAL A 78 -9.10 16.89 5.23
C VAL A 78 -9.94 16.85 3.95
N VAL A 79 -9.84 15.75 3.20
CA VAL A 79 -10.64 15.54 1.98
C VAL A 79 -12.13 15.49 2.29
N GLY A 80 -12.54 14.77 3.35
CA GLY A 80 -13.93 14.62 3.75
C GLY A 80 -14.62 15.92 4.18
N GLN A 81 -13.86 16.88 4.73
CA GLN A 81 -14.40 18.20 5.11
C GLN A 81 -14.63 19.13 3.91
N LEU A 82 -14.10 18.80 2.74
CA LEU A 82 -14.31 19.55 1.50
C LEU A 82 -15.52 18.97 0.76
N ALA A 83 -16.72 19.23 1.29
CA ALA A 83 -17.98 18.72 0.76
C ALA A 83 -18.16 19.00 -0.74
N GLY A 84 -18.38 17.94 -1.53
CA GLY A 84 -18.75 18.04 -2.95
C GLY A 84 -17.59 18.04 -3.96
N GLU A 85 -16.33 17.94 -3.51
CA GLU A 85 -15.21 17.75 -4.43
C GLU A 85 -14.87 16.28 -4.60
N VAL A 86 -14.91 15.80 -5.84
CA VAL A 86 -14.42 14.46 -6.22
C VAL A 86 -12.95 14.36 -5.83
N GLU A 87 -12.53 13.24 -5.22
CA GLU A 87 -11.15 12.96 -4.81
C GLU A 87 -10.11 13.23 -5.91
N GLU A 88 -10.52 13.12 -7.18
CA GLU A 88 -9.74 13.42 -8.39
C GLU A 88 -9.26 14.89 -8.48
N ARG A 89 -9.93 15.84 -7.82
CA ARG A 89 -9.48 17.24 -7.70
C ARG A 89 -8.55 17.48 -6.51
N MET A 90 -8.31 16.48 -5.67
CA MET A 90 -7.48 16.66 -4.48
C MET A 90 -5.98 16.56 -4.78
N GLU A 91 -5.60 15.84 -5.84
CA GLU A 91 -4.19 15.77 -6.26
C GLU A 91 -3.62 17.15 -6.57
N CYS A 92 -4.40 18.02 -7.23
CA CYS A 92 -3.95 19.39 -7.53
C CYS A 92 -3.88 20.27 -6.28
N LYS A 93 -4.58 19.93 -5.19
CA LYS A 93 -4.46 20.63 -3.91
C LYS A 93 -3.16 20.29 -3.19
N ALA A 94 -2.57 19.11 -3.44
CA ALA A 94 -1.27 18.76 -2.90
C ALA A 94 -0.20 19.78 -3.30
N GLU A 95 -0.33 20.45 -4.45
CA GLU A 95 0.58 21.53 -4.90
C GLU A 95 0.84 22.62 -3.84
N ARG A 96 -0.10 22.84 -2.91
CA ARG A 96 0.04 23.78 -1.78
C ARG A 96 1.08 23.36 -0.73
N LEU A 97 1.55 22.11 -0.81
CA LEU A 97 2.57 21.52 0.08
C LEU A 97 3.98 21.66 -0.47
N LYS A 98 4.14 22.17 -1.70
CA LYS A 98 5.47 22.46 -2.24
C LYS A 98 6.19 23.52 -1.39
N PRO A 99 7.52 23.43 -1.26
CA PRO A 99 8.30 24.44 -0.56
C PRO A 99 8.11 25.81 -1.23
N ARG A 100 8.13 26.88 -0.43
CA ARG A 100 7.97 28.25 -0.95
C ARG A 100 9.14 28.64 -1.86
N ASN A 101 10.33 28.15 -1.56
CA ASN A 101 11.53 28.32 -2.36
C ASN A 101 11.91 26.96 -2.93
N ALA A 102 11.95 26.85 -4.27
CA ALA A 102 12.58 25.70 -4.88
C ALA A 102 14.07 25.72 -4.50
N THR A 103 14.60 24.60 -4.02
CA THR A 103 16.05 24.44 -3.89
C THR A 103 16.71 24.59 -5.26
N GLU A 104 17.98 24.99 -5.31
CA GLU A 104 18.73 25.13 -6.58
C GLU A 104 18.71 23.83 -7.41
N ASP A 105 18.60 22.69 -6.72
CA ASP A 105 18.55 21.34 -7.29
C ASP A 105 17.13 20.86 -7.67
N GLY A 106 16.09 21.69 -7.46
CA GLY A 106 14.71 21.34 -7.76
C GLY A 106 14.06 20.33 -6.80
N GLN A 107 14.69 20.06 -5.64
CA GLN A 107 14.12 19.21 -4.59
C GLN A 107 12.86 19.86 -3.98
N LEU A 108 11.81 19.03 -3.81
CA LEU A 108 10.49 19.44 -3.30
C LEU A 108 10.28 19.19 -1.80
N GLY A 109 11.33 18.80 -1.08
CA GLY A 109 11.26 18.56 0.35
C GLY A 109 11.43 19.84 1.16
N VAL A 110 10.87 19.86 2.37
CA VAL A 110 10.98 20.99 3.32
C VAL A 110 11.86 20.62 4.52
N THR A 111 12.53 21.58 5.11
CA THR A 111 13.26 21.42 6.39
C THR A 111 12.30 21.22 7.57
N MET A 112 12.83 20.81 8.73
CA MET A 112 12.02 20.70 9.97
C MET A 112 11.45 22.07 10.35
N GLU A 113 12.25 23.13 10.25
CA GLU A 113 11.88 24.50 10.56
C GLU A 113 10.73 24.98 9.66
N GLU A 114 10.83 24.76 8.35
CA GLU A 114 9.76 25.08 7.40
C GLU A 114 8.50 24.26 7.66
N MET A 115 8.63 22.96 7.94
CA MET A 115 7.49 22.10 8.27
C MET A 115 6.75 22.60 9.52
N ILE A 116 7.47 23.00 10.57
CA ILE A 116 6.88 23.59 11.79
C ILE A 116 6.17 24.90 11.44
N GLU A 117 6.81 25.81 10.69
CA GLU A 117 6.22 27.09 10.28
C GLU A 117 4.93 26.89 9.45
N MET A 118 4.98 25.99 8.48
CA MET A 118 3.85 25.63 7.61
C MET A 118 2.70 25.01 8.42
N SER A 119 3.00 24.26 9.49
CA SER A 119 1.98 23.65 10.35
C SER A 119 1.19 24.65 11.19
N GLY A 120 1.77 25.83 11.46
CA GLY A 120 1.19 26.88 12.29
C GLY A 120 1.22 26.56 13.80
N LEU A 121 2.06 25.62 14.21
CA LEU A 121 2.30 25.26 15.61
C LEU A 121 3.60 25.90 16.12
N SER A 122 3.71 26.04 17.45
CA SER A 122 5.03 26.25 18.07
C SER A 122 5.89 24.99 17.94
N THR A 123 7.21 25.11 18.16
CA THR A 123 8.12 23.96 18.13
C THR A 123 7.73 22.91 19.18
N GLU A 124 7.36 23.34 20.39
CA GLU A 124 6.94 22.47 21.48
C GLU A 124 5.62 21.75 21.16
N GLU A 125 4.66 22.47 20.60
CA GLU A 125 3.38 21.91 20.17
C GLU A 125 3.58 20.88 19.05
N PHE A 126 4.39 21.21 18.04
CA PHE A 126 4.71 20.30 16.94
C PHE A 126 5.37 19.02 17.44
N ASN A 127 6.41 19.15 18.27
CA ASN A 127 7.11 18.01 18.85
C ASN A 127 6.18 17.13 19.68
N LYS A 128 5.33 17.74 20.50
CA LYS A 128 4.34 17.01 21.31
C LYS A 128 3.39 16.19 20.44
N VAL A 129 2.89 16.76 19.34
CA VAL A 129 1.92 16.09 18.48
C VAL A 129 2.60 15.03 17.60
N TYR A 130 3.65 15.39 16.87
CA TYR A 130 4.16 14.56 15.78
C TYR A 130 5.39 13.71 16.14
N LEU A 131 6.19 14.11 17.12
CA LEU A 131 7.50 13.48 17.38
C LEU A 131 7.63 12.83 18.77
N SER A 132 6.73 13.11 19.71
CA SER A 132 6.83 12.60 21.10
C SER A 132 6.71 11.07 21.24
N TRP A 133 6.16 10.41 20.22
CA TRP A 133 5.84 8.99 20.22
C TRP A 133 6.65 8.21 19.17
N VAL A 134 7.51 8.89 18.40
CA VAL A 134 8.23 8.27 17.29
C VAL A 134 9.53 9.01 16.97
N GLU A 135 10.59 8.25 16.69
CA GLU A 135 11.86 8.81 16.17
C GLU A 135 11.79 8.90 14.65
N VAL A 136 12.17 10.06 14.08
CA VAL A 136 12.36 10.26 12.64
C VAL A 136 13.71 10.92 12.36
N LYS A 137 14.31 10.60 11.22
CA LYS A 137 15.58 11.17 10.78
C LYS A 137 15.55 11.48 9.29
N ALA A 138 15.47 12.77 8.97
CA ALA A 138 15.57 13.29 7.62
C ALA A 138 16.18 14.70 7.63
N THR A 139 16.81 15.10 6.52
CA THR A 139 17.21 16.49 6.28
C THR A 139 16.08 17.28 5.64
N HIS A 140 15.30 16.63 4.77
CA HIS A 140 14.16 17.19 4.08
C HIS A 140 12.99 16.21 4.13
N PHE A 141 11.80 16.74 4.43
CA PHE A 141 10.54 16.02 4.56
C PHE A 141 9.73 16.18 3.26
N GLN A 142 9.33 15.06 2.65
CA GLN A 142 8.71 14.99 1.33
C GLN A 142 7.18 15.13 1.40
N LEU A 143 6.70 16.22 2.00
CA LEU A 143 5.27 16.44 2.28
C LEU A 143 4.40 16.39 1.01
N TYR A 144 4.83 17.09 -0.04
CA TYR A 144 4.13 17.15 -1.32
C TYR A 144 4.01 15.76 -1.96
N GLU A 145 5.14 15.05 -2.10
CA GLU A 145 5.17 13.75 -2.77
C GLU A 145 4.38 12.70 -1.97
N CYS A 146 4.52 12.69 -0.65
CA CYS A 146 3.77 11.79 0.23
C CYS A 146 2.27 12.02 0.14
N ALA A 147 1.81 13.29 0.21
CA ALA A 147 0.39 13.59 0.10
C ALA A 147 -0.16 13.27 -1.28
N LYS A 148 0.57 13.64 -2.34
CA LYS A 148 0.18 13.32 -3.73
C LYS A 148 0.05 11.81 -3.93
N HIS A 149 1.01 11.04 -3.43
CA HIS A 149 0.95 9.58 -3.45
C HIS A 149 -0.33 9.07 -2.78
N VAL A 150 -0.57 9.43 -1.51
CA VAL A 150 -1.73 8.93 -0.74
C VAL A 150 -3.05 9.26 -1.43
N LEU A 151 -3.20 10.49 -1.95
CA LEU A 151 -4.42 10.92 -2.63
C LEU A 151 -4.62 10.17 -3.96
N SER A 152 -3.56 10.02 -4.75
CA SER A 152 -3.62 9.30 -6.02
C SER A 152 -3.88 7.80 -5.83
N GLU A 153 -3.28 7.18 -4.81
CA GLU A 153 -3.46 5.76 -4.48
C GLU A 153 -4.90 5.50 -4.01
N ALA A 154 -5.48 6.39 -3.19
CA ALA A 154 -6.87 6.28 -2.77
C ALA A 154 -7.85 6.30 -3.97
N SER A 155 -7.63 7.23 -4.91
CA SER A 155 -8.42 7.30 -6.15
C SER A 155 -8.27 6.02 -6.98
N GLN A 156 -7.05 5.48 -7.11
CA GLN A 156 -6.78 4.22 -7.82
C GLN A 156 -7.51 3.02 -7.18
N VAL A 157 -7.59 2.96 -5.85
CA VAL A 157 -8.33 1.91 -5.14
C VAL A 157 -9.83 1.97 -5.48
N LEU A 158 -10.42 3.17 -5.51
CA LEU A 158 -11.84 3.33 -5.89
C LEU A 158 -12.09 2.96 -7.35
N GLN A 159 -11.20 3.37 -8.25
CA GLN A 159 -11.26 3.02 -9.67
C GLN A 159 -11.17 1.50 -9.87
N PHE A 160 -10.21 0.84 -9.20
CA PHE A 160 -10.07 -0.61 -9.25
C PHE A 160 -11.32 -1.33 -8.76
N ARG A 161 -11.87 -0.89 -7.63
CA ARG A 161 -13.11 -1.45 -7.08
C ARG A 161 -14.27 -1.29 -8.07
N GLN A 162 -14.43 -0.12 -8.65
CA GLN A 162 -15.51 0.16 -9.61
C GLN A 162 -15.38 -0.73 -10.84
N THR A 163 -14.17 -0.84 -11.38
CA THR A 163 -13.81 -1.75 -12.46
C THR A 163 -14.21 -3.20 -12.16
N CYS A 164 -13.83 -3.72 -10.99
CA CYS A 164 -14.16 -5.09 -10.58
C CYS A 164 -15.67 -5.33 -10.51
N LEU A 165 -16.42 -4.37 -9.93
CA LEU A 165 -17.88 -4.45 -9.82
C LEU A 165 -18.55 -4.38 -11.20
N SER A 166 -18.06 -3.49 -12.07
CA SER A 166 -18.57 -3.36 -13.44
C SER A 166 -18.32 -4.62 -14.26
N ALA A 167 -17.13 -5.21 -14.19
CA ALA A 167 -16.82 -6.45 -14.90
C ALA A 167 -17.65 -7.64 -14.39
N ALA A 168 -17.84 -7.76 -13.08
CA ALA A 168 -18.70 -8.81 -12.50
C ALA A 168 -20.17 -8.71 -12.94
N SER A 169 -20.63 -7.51 -13.30
CA SER A 169 -21.99 -7.30 -13.82
C SER A 169 -22.14 -7.66 -15.32
N GLN A 170 -21.04 -7.68 -16.07
CA GLN A 170 -21.00 -7.97 -17.50
C GLN A 170 -20.62 -9.45 -17.73
N ALA A 171 -21.57 -10.35 -17.46
CA ALA A 171 -21.37 -11.80 -17.40
C ALA A 171 -20.90 -12.51 -18.71
N SER A 172 -20.65 -11.78 -19.80
CA SER A 172 -20.43 -12.34 -21.14
C SER A 172 -19.03 -12.16 -21.72
N ASN A 173 -18.18 -11.28 -21.18
CA ASN A 173 -16.84 -11.02 -21.73
C ASN A 173 -15.74 -11.36 -20.71
N PRO A 174 -14.60 -11.94 -21.14
CA PRO A 174 -13.42 -12.12 -20.30
C PRO A 174 -13.02 -10.81 -19.60
N PHE A 175 -12.58 -10.89 -18.35
CA PHE A 175 -12.14 -9.71 -17.62
C PHE A 175 -10.89 -9.10 -18.29
N THR A 176 -10.05 -9.91 -18.92
CA THR A 176 -8.92 -9.43 -19.74
C THR A 176 -9.33 -8.61 -20.97
N GLU A 177 -10.58 -8.74 -21.44
CA GLU A 177 -11.11 -7.99 -22.59
C GLU A 177 -11.95 -6.78 -22.17
N SER A 178 -12.60 -6.84 -20.99
CA SER A 178 -13.43 -5.75 -20.46
C SER A 178 -12.64 -4.66 -19.75
N LEU A 179 -11.40 -4.95 -19.34
CA LEU A 179 -10.48 -3.95 -18.84
C LEU A 179 -9.52 -3.47 -19.91
N SER A 180 -9.45 -2.15 -20.09
CA SER A 180 -8.33 -1.61 -20.84
C SER A 180 -7.04 -1.93 -20.06
N PRO A 181 -6.01 -2.50 -20.71
CA PRO A 181 -4.70 -2.70 -20.08
C PRO A 181 -4.14 -1.42 -19.46
N ILE A 182 -4.58 -0.27 -19.96
CA ILE A 182 -4.25 1.07 -19.46
C ILE A 182 -4.82 1.28 -18.04
N ASP A 183 -6.04 0.84 -17.75
CA ASP A 183 -6.67 1.05 -16.44
C ASP A 183 -6.01 0.16 -15.37
N VAL A 184 -5.70 -1.10 -15.70
CA VAL A 184 -4.93 -1.99 -14.81
C VAL A 184 -3.52 -1.46 -14.57
N ALA A 185 -2.82 -1.04 -15.64
CA ALA A 185 -1.48 -0.49 -15.54
C ALA A 185 -1.44 0.83 -14.75
N LYS A 186 -2.47 1.67 -14.86
CA LYS A 186 -2.58 2.92 -14.08
C LYS A 186 -2.74 2.63 -12.59
N THR A 187 -3.64 1.71 -12.21
CA THR A 187 -3.89 1.32 -10.82
C THR A 187 -2.71 0.59 -10.18
N LEU A 188 -1.96 -0.19 -10.96
CA LEU A 188 -0.90 -1.06 -10.43
C LEU A 188 0.51 -0.57 -10.77
N GLY A 189 0.70 0.67 -11.24
CA GLY A 189 1.95 1.10 -11.88
C GLY A 189 2.84 2.09 -11.13
N HIS A 190 2.39 2.73 -10.03
CA HIS A 190 2.99 4.01 -9.61
C HIS A 190 3.52 4.12 -8.17
N CYS A 191 3.82 3.02 -7.47
CA CYS A 191 4.29 3.13 -6.07
C CYS A 191 5.72 3.68 -5.92
N ASP A 192 6.56 3.62 -6.94
CA ASP A 192 8.00 3.90 -6.80
C ASP A 192 8.34 5.40 -6.67
N GLN A 193 7.73 6.26 -7.49
CA GLN A 193 8.30 7.59 -7.74
C GLN A 193 8.01 8.66 -6.69
N LEU A 194 6.90 8.56 -5.94
CA LEU A 194 6.47 9.64 -5.02
C LEU A 194 6.67 9.27 -3.54
N TYR A 195 6.40 8.03 -3.15
CA TYR A 195 6.48 7.62 -1.74
C TYR A 195 7.87 7.11 -1.33
N GLN A 196 8.75 6.89 -2.32
CA GLN A 196 10.14 6.46 -2.12
C GLN A 196 10.24 5.23 -1.20
N CYS A 197 9.34 4.27 -1.39
CA CYS A 197 9.26 3.03 -0.62
C CYS A 197 9.63 1.78 -1.43
N SER A 198 10.16 1.92 -2.64
CA SER A 198 10.68 0.78 -3.40
C SER A 198 12.15 0.48 -3.07
N CYS A 199 12.72 -0.47 -3.81
CA CYS A 199 14.17 -0.69 -3.93
C CYS A 199 14.47 -1.19 -5.34
N ASP A 200 15.75 -1.25 -5.71
CA ASP A 200 16.19 -1.64 -7.06
C ASP A 200 15.65 -3.01 -7.45
N GLU A 201 15.63 -3.95 -6.51
CA GLU A 201 15.15 -5.31 -6.71
C GLU A 201 13.63 -5.37 -6.94
N LEU A 202 12.85 -4.56 -6.22
CA LEU A 202 11.39 -4.45 -6.46
C LEU A 202 11.12 -3.77 -7.81
N ASN A 203 11.91 -2.75 -8.17
CA ASN A 203 11.78 -2.04 -9.44
C ASN A 203 12.13 -2.96 -10.63
N GLU A 204 13.19 -3.74 -10.50
CA GLU A 204 13.56 -4.77 -11.48
C GLU A 204 12.48 -5.84 -11.58
N LEU A 205 12.04 -6.40 -10.45
CA LEU A 205 11.05 -7.49 -10.43
C LEU A 205 9.70 -7.04 -11.01
N THR A 206 9.21 -5.84 -10.68
CA THR A 206 7.97 -5.30 -11.27
C THR A 206 8.10 -5.03 -12.77
N LYS A 207 9.28 -4.62 -13.25
CA LYS A 207 9.55 -4.46 -14.68
C LYS A 207 9.55 -5.81 -15.38
N ILE A 208 10.28 -6.79 -14.86
CA ILE A 208 10.36 -8.15 -15.40
C ILE A 208 8.96 -8.79 -15.45
N SER A 209 8.15 -8.63 -14.40
CA SER A 209 6.78 -9.14 -14.37
C SER A 209 5.93 -8.55 -15.50
N ARG A 210 6.00 -7.23 -15.75
CA ARG A 210 5.30 -6.61 -16.88
C ARG A 210 5.79 -7.15 -18.21
N ASP A 211 7.11 -7.23 -18.39
CA ASP A 211 7.74 -7.78 -19.60
C ASP A 211 7.49 -9.29 -19.79
N ALA A 212 7.00 -9.99 -18.76
CA ALA A 212 6.66 -11.40 -18.78
C ALA A 212 5.17 -11.67 -19.12
N GLY A 213 4.31 -10.65 -19.11
CA GLY A 213 2.89 -10.78 -19.44
C GLY A 213 1.91 -10.36 -18.33
N ALA A 214 2.38 -9.81 -17.20
CA ALA A 214 1.48 -9.26 -16.20
C ALA A 214 0.71 -8.05 -16.73
N LEU A 215 -0.60 -8.01 -16.47
CA LEU A 215 -1.47 -6.88 -16.76
C LEU A 215 -1.11 -5.64 -15.91
N GLY A 216 -0.58 -5.88 -14.71
CA GLY A 216 -0.03 -4.86 -13.82
C GLY A 216 0.81 -5.49 -12.72
N SER A 217 1.80 -4.75 -12.21
CA SER A 217 2.71 -5.26 -11.18
C SER A 217 3.25 -4.14 -10.31
N ARG A 218 3.15 -4.31 -8.99
CA ARG A 218 3.63 -3.36 -7.98
C ARG A 218 4.23 -4.06 -6.78
N LEU A 219 4.98 -3.33 -5.94
CA LEU A 219 5.32 -3.79 -4.59
C LEU A 219 4.05 -3.97 -3.75
N THR A 220 4.12 -4.83 -2.74
CA THR A 220 3.05 -5.02 -1.75
C THR A 220 3.60 -4.99 -0.33
N GLY A 221 2.78 -4.52 0.61
CA GLY A 221 3.22 -4.22 1.97
C GLY A 221 3.95 -2.88 2.06
N ALA A 222 4.86 -2.76 3.03
CA ALA A 222 5.53 -1.49 3.32
C ALA A 222 6.59 -1.08 2.29
N GLY A 223 7.16 -2.05 1.57
CA GLY A 223 8.28 -1.82 0.65
C GLY A 223 9.66 -1.84 1.32
N TRP A 224 10.64 -1.19 0.66
CA TRP A 224 12.08 -1.26 0.92
C TRP A 224 12.61 -2.70 0.95
N GLY A 225 12.05 -3.54 0.07
CA GLY A 225 12.21 -5.00 0.04
C GLY A 225 10.87 -5.73 0.20
N GLY A 226 10.92 -7.04 0.40
CA GLY A 226 9.74 -7.89 0.48
C GLY A 226 9.21 -8.29 -0.90
N CYS A 227 7.90 -8.21 -1.13
CA CYS A 227 7.26 -8.83 -2.28
C CYS A 227 6.64 -7.83 -3.27
N THR A 228 6.47 -8.30 -4.51
CA THR A 228 5.58 -7.73 -5.51
C THR A 228 4.31 -8.55 -5.64
N VAL A 229 3.26 -7.92 -6.13
CA VAL A 229 2.01 -8.54 -6.56
C VAL A 229 1.77 -8.20 -8.03
N SER A 230 1.52 -9.22 -8.84
CA SER A 230 1.31 -9.10 -10.28
C SER A 230 -0.01 -9.73 -10.68
N LEU A 231 -0.83 -9.03 -11.47
CA LEU A 231 -2.06 -9.59 -12.02
C LEU A 231 -1.74 -10.25 -13.37
N VAL A 232 -1.98 -11.55 -13.50
CA VAL A 232 -1.58 -12.36 -14.67
C VAL A 232 -2.79 -13.13 -15.18
N PRO A 233 -3.02 -13.22 -16.51
CA PRO A 233 -4.05 -14.09 -17.06
C PRO A 233 -3.84 -15.54 -16.60
N GLU A 234 -4.91 -16.21 -16.17
CA GLU A 234 -4.82 -17.58 -15.62
C GLU A 234 -4.17 -18.56 -16.62
N SER A 235 -4.38 -18.33 -17.92
CA SER A 235 -3.82 -19.14 -19.00
C SER A 235 -2.31 -18.97 -19.23
N ASP A 236 -1.66 -17.91 -18.70
CA ASP A 236 -0.21 -17.65 -18.86
C ASP A 236 0.57 -17.72 -17.54
N VAL A 237 -0.01 -18.31 -16.47
CA VAL A 237 0.66 -18.39 -15.16
C VAL A 237 2.01 -19.12 -15.24
N ASP A 238 2.03 -20.32 -15.83
CA ASP A 238 3.26 -21.11 -15.94
C ASP A 238 4.31 -20.42 -16.82
N GLY A 239 3.86 -19.81 -17.92
CA GLY A 239 4.71 -19.04 -18.84
C GLY A 239 5.30 -17.80 -18.15
N PHE A 240 4.50 -17.09 -17.38
CA PHE A 240 4.90 -15.96 -16.57
C PHE A 240 5.96 -16.36 -15.54
N ILE A 241 5.68 -17.36 -14.69
CA ILE A 241 6.60 -17.80 -13.63
C ILE A 241 7.95 -18.21 -14.24
N LYS A 242 7.93 -18.97 -15.35
CA LYS A 242 9.15 -19.36 -16.06
C LYS A 242 9.96 -18.14 -16.52
N LYS A 243 9.33 -17.19 -17.22
CA LYS A 243 10.02 -15.98 -17.73
C LYS A 243 10.60 -15.14 -16.58
N VAL A 244 9.86 -14.97 -15.49
CA VAL A 244 10.34 -14.21 -14.31
C VAL A 244 11.54 -14.91 -13.68
N SER A 245 11.46 -16.24 -13.48
CA SER A 245 12.52 -17.04 -12.87
C SER A 245 13.82 -17.05 -13.69
N GLU A 246 13.73 -17.03 -15.01
CA GLU A 246 14.89 -16.99 -15.91
C GLU A 246 15.56 -15.59 -15.96
N ARG A 247 14.76 -14.52 -15.82
CA ARG A 247 15.21 -13.13 -15.99
C ARG A 247 15.68 -12.49 -14.69
N TYR A 248 14.99 -12.75 -13.58
CA TYR A 248 15.31 -12.12 -12.31
C TYR A 248 16.52 -12.82 -11.69
N GLY A 249 17.64 -12.09 -11.60
CA GLY A 249 18.92 -12.62 -11.15
C GLY A 249 18.85 -13.47 -9.88
N PRO A 250 18.20 -12.98 -8.80
CA PRO A 250 18.07 -13.73 -7.54
C PRO A 250 17.34 -15.07 -7.63
N PHE A 251 16.59 -15.35 -8.70
CA PHE A 251 15.86 -16.62 -8.87
C PHE A 251 16.60 -17.67 -9.69
N LYS A 252 17.70 -17.33 -10.37
CA LYS A 252 18.35 -18.20 -11.38
C LYS A 252 18.76 -19.58 -10.85
N ASP A 253 19.14 -19.66 -9.58
CA ASP A 253 19.60 -20.91 -8.94
C ASP A 253 18.50 -21.64 -8.15
N LEU A 254 17.28 -21.07 -8.08
CA LEU A 254 16.16 -21.65 -7.35
C LEU A 254 15.39 -22.64 -8.23
N LYS A 255 15.03 -23.79 -7.65
CA LYS A 255 14.28 -24.86 -8.33
C LYS A 255 13.33 -25.56 -7.37
N GLY A 256 12.27 -26.17 -7.90
CA GLY A 256 11.33 -26.96 -7.12
C GLY A 256 10.71 -26.15 -5.99
N GLU A 257 10.69 -26.71 -4.78
CA GLU A 257 10.09 -26.07 -3.59
C GLU A 257 10.70 -24.69 -3.30
N ALA A 258 12.02 -24.53 -3.43
CA ALA A 258 12.68 -23.24 -3.18
C ALA A 258 12.22 -22.13 -4.13
N LEU A 259 11.86 -22.47 -5.37
CA LEU A 259 11.29 -21.50 -6.31
C LEU A 259 9.82 -21.21 -5.95
N ASN A 260 9.05 -22.24 -5.63
CA ASN A 260 7.63 -22.11 -5.27
C ASN A 260 7.40 -21.31 -3.98
N GLU A 261 8.40 -21.24 -3.08
CA GLU A 261 8.34 -20.40 -1.88
C GLU A 261 8.49 -18.90 -2.19
N VAL A 262 9.15 -18.55 -3.30
CA VAL A 262 9.48 -17.16 -3.63
C VAL A 262 8.62 -16.59 -4.75
N ILE A 263 8.02 -17.43 -5.58
CA ILE A 263 7.05 -17.01 -6.60
C ILE A 263 5.91 -18.04 -6.71
N PHE A 264 4.67 -17.60 -6.47
CA PHE A 264 3.50 -18.47 -6.42
C PHE A 264 2.21 -17.73 -6.72
N ASP A 265 1.22 -18.45 -7.26
CA ASP A 265 -0.15 -17.95 -7.37
C ASP A 265 -0.83 -17.95 -6.00
N LYS A 266 -1.53 -16.85 -5.68
CA LYS A 266 -2.34 -16.77 -4.46
C LYS A 266 -3.81 -16.80 -4.83
N LYS A 267 -4.45 -17.96 -4.62
CA LYS A 267 -5.91 -18.04 -4.56
C LYS A 267 -6.41 -17.36 -3.28
N LEU A 268 -7.52 -16.63 -3.39
CA LEU A 268 -8.17 -15.97 -2.25
C LEU A 268 -8.48 -16.98 -1.15
N SER A 269 -8.04 -16.71 0.07
CA SER A 269 -8.31 -17.55 1.24
C SER A 269 -9.33 -16.90 2.18
N SER A 270 -10.06 -17.71 2.94
CA SER A 270 -10.90 -17.23 4.04
C SER A 270 -10.05 -16.48 5.09
N GLY A 271 -10.70 -15.60 5.86
CA GLY A 271 -10.10 -14.94 7.02
C GLY A 271 -9.80 -15.90 8.17
N LEU A 272 -9.61 -15.34 9.37
CA LEU A 272 -9.31 -16.11 10.59
C LEU A 272 -10.43 -17.13 10.89
N VAL A 273 -10.04 -18.39 11.12
CA VAL A 273 -10.95 -19.48 11.53
C VAL A 273 -10.38 -20.13 12.80
N CYS A 274 -11.24 -20.35 13.79
CA CYS A 274 -10.90 -21.16 14.96
C CYS A 274 -11.15 -22.64 14.65
N ILE A 275 -10.15 -23.49 14.87
CA ILE A 275 -10.28 -24.94 14.72
C ILE A 275 -10.26 -25.56 16.12
N ASN A 276 -11.25 -26.40 16.43
CA ASN A 276 -11.30 -27.10 17.72
C ASN A 276 -10.30 -28.27 17.72
N SER A 277 -9.51 -28.38 18.78
CA SER A 277 -8.43 -29.37 18.92
C SER A 277 -8.92 -30.82 19.14
N SER A 278 -10.22 -31.04 19.29
CA SER A 278 -10.82 -32.38 19.41
C SER A 278 -10.89 -33.13 18.08
N ASP A 279 -10.76 -32.45 16.94
CA ASP A 279 -10.76 -33.06 15.61
C ASP A 279 -9.35 -33.54 15.27
N SER A 280 -8.89 -34.56 15.99
CA SER A 280 -7.56 -35.18 15.81
C SER A 280 -7.51 -36.24 14.70
N GLU A 281 -8.58 -36.38 13.90
CA GLU A 281 -8.54 -37.10 12.63
C GLU A 281 -8.65 -36.11 11.47
N GLY A 282 -7.52 -35.47 11.18
CA GLY A 282 -7.36 -34.52 10.10
C GLY A 282 -7.62 -35.15 8.72
N LYS A 283 -8.84 -34.97 8.21
CA LYS A 283 -9.09 -34.80 6.78
C LYS A 283 -10.13 -33.70 6.58
N ILE A 284 -9.64 -32.49 6.31
CA ILE A 284 -10.47 -31.48 5.65
C ILE A 284 -10.48 -31.88 4.16
N GLN A 285 -11.61 -32.37 3.65
CA GLN A 285 -11.84 -32.42 2.19
C GLN A 285 -11.74 -30.98 1.64
N ASP A 286 -11.07 -30.80 0.51
CA ASP A 286 -10.67 -29.52 -0.15
C ASP A 286 -9.30 -28.90 0.19
N GLY A 287 -8.25 -29.72 0.35
CA GLY A 287 -6.87 -29.23 0.14
C GLY A 287 -6.36 -28.15 1.10
N ARG A 288 -6.90 -28.09 2.33
CA ARG A 288 -6.53 -27.09 3.34
C ARG A 288 -5.47 -27.66 4.29
N TYR A 289 -4.30 -27.04 4.35
CA TYR A 289 -3.30 -27.31 5.38
C TYR A 289 -3.50 -26.37 6.57
N ALA A 290 -3.51 -26.91 7.79
CA ALA A 290 -3.49 -26.14 9.02
C ALA A 290 -2.03 -25.95 9.48
N TYR A 291 -1.55 -24.71 9.53
CA TYR A 291 -0.29 -24.39 10.20
C TYR A 291 -0.57 -24.13 11.68
N ASN A 292 0.11 -24.87 12.54
CA ASN A 292 0.05 -24.65 13.98
C ASN A 292 0.85 -23.38 14.31
N LEU A 293 0.17 -22.37 14.90
CA LEU A 293 0.71 -21.03 15.19
C LEU A 293 1.82 -20.99 16.25
N PHE A 294 2.23 -22.15 16.78
CA PHE A 294 3.36 -22.26 17.70
C PHE A 294 4.34 -23.33 17.20
N GLY A 295 5.37 -22.89 16.50
CA GLY A 295 6.56 -23.68 16.21
C GLY A 295 7.23 -24.11 17.51
N SER A 296 6.93 -25.31 17.98
CA SER A 296 7.77 -26.04 18.93
C SER A 296 7.58 -27.54 18.69
N LYS A 297 8.63 -28.17 18.15
CA LYS A 297 8.80 -29.64 18.24
C LYS A 297 8.70 -30.01 19.72
N LYS A 298 7.65 -30.72 20.12
CA LYS A 298 7.69 -31.48 21.38
C LYS A 298 8.40 -32.80 21.10
N GLU A 299 9.68 -32.85 21.43
CA GLU A 299 10.35 -34.14 21.69
C GLU A 299 9.61 -34.85 22.83
N ARG A 300 9.27 -36.13 22.61
CA ARG A 300 8.77 -37.00 23.69
C ARG A 300 9.96 -37.32 24.60
N LEU A 301 9.89 -36.90 25.86
CA LEU A 301 10.68 -37.53 26.92
C LEU A 301 10.02 -38.87 27.29
N PRO A 302 10.80 -39.93 27.54
CA PRO A 302 10.27 -41.26 27.82
C PRO A 302 9.77 -41.37 29.27
N GLN A 303 8.65 -42.07 29.45
CA GLN A 303 8.39 -42.89 30.63
C GLN A 303 8.17 -44.32 30.16
#